data_AF-A0A4Q2S602-F1
#
_entry.id   AF-A0A4Q2S602-F1
#
_cell.length_a   1.000
_cell.length_b   1.000
_cell.length_c   1.000
_cell.angle_alpha   90.00
_cell.angle_beta   90.00
_cell.angle_gamma   90.00
#
_symmetry.space_group_name_H-M   'P 1'
#
loop_
_entity.id
_entity.type
_entity.pdbx_description
1 polymer ?
#
loop_
_entity_poly.entity_id
_entity_poly.type
_entity_poly.pdbx_seq_one_letter_code
_entity_poly.pdbx_strand_id
1 'polypeptide(L)'
;MTPSCPCGTGASYDACCGPLLANREQASSPERLMRSRYTAHVVGDGNHLFRTWHPRTRPDDVTPDPATRWTGLEVVAAEGDTVEFVASWEGGSMHEVSRFEQRAGRWVYVDGDVT
;
A
#
# COMPACT_ATOMS: atom_id res chain seq x y z
N MET A 1 -1.37 4.69 23.49
CA MET A 1 -0.60 3.67 22.75
C MET A 1 -1.12 3.68 21.34
N THR A 2 -0.27 3.93 20.35
CA THR A 2 -0.67 3.86 18.95
C THR A 2 -0.88 2.39 18.58
N PRO A 3 -1.99 2.01 17.93
CA PRO A 3 -2.18 0.63 17.49
C PRO A 3 -1.05 0.16 16.58
N SER A 4 -0.83 -1.15 16.55
CA SER A 4 0.10 -1.77 15.58
C SER A 4 -0.31 -1.41 14.16
N CYS A 5 0.69 -1.19 13.30
CA CYS A 5 0.46 -0.84 11.91
C CYS A 5 -0.22 -2.02 11.19
N PRO A 6 -1.32 -1.80 10.45
CA PRO A 6 -2.06 -2.88 9.81
C PRO A 6 -1.26 -3.58 8.71
N CYS A 7 -0.20 -2.96 8.17
CA CYS A 7 0.63 -3.55 7.12
C CYS A 7 1.50 -4.74 7.54
N GLY A 8 1.35 -5.29 8.75
CA GLY A 8 1.97 -6.55 9.15
C GLY A 8 3.42 -6.48 9.63
N THR A 9 4.01 -5.29 9.77
CA THR A 9 5.42 -5.14 10.22
C THR A 9 5.61 -5.31 11.73
N GLY A 10 4.53 -5.28 12.52
CA GLY A 10 4.57 -5.30 13.98
C GLY A 10 4.96 -3.98 14.66
N ALA A 11 5.46 -3.00 13.89
CA ALA A 11 5.71 -1.65 14.40
C ALA A 11 4.41 -0.89 14.68
N SER A 12 4.47 0.16 15.50
CA SER A 12 3.32 1.05 15.72
C SER A 12 3.01 1.84 14.44
N TYR A 13 1.74 2.22 14.25
CA TYR A 13 1.32 3.00 13.08
C TYR A 13 2.15 4.27 12.89
N ASP A 14 2.41 5.03 13.96
CA ASP A 14 3.16 6.30 13.90
C ASP A 14 4.65 6.13 13.56
N ALA A 15 5.22 4.95 13.82
CA ALA A 15 6.61 4.62 13.49
C ALA A 15 6.73 3.87 12.15
N CYS A 16 5.61 3.57 11.48
CA CYS A 16 5.58 2.77 10.25
C CYS A 16 4.92 3.54 9.10
N CYS A 17 3.61 3.33 8.86
CA CYS A 17 2.94 3.94 7.71
C CYS A 17 2.39 5.34 7.99
N GLY A 18 2.22 5.74 9.25
CA GLY A 18 1.66 7.02 9.65
C GLY A 18 2.36 8.25 9.01
N PRO A 19 3.69 8.35 9.02
CA PRO A 19 4.41 9.44 8.35
C PRO A 19 4.19 9.48 6.83
N LEU A 20 4.03 8.32 6.17
CA LEU A 20 3.79 8.22 4.73
C LEU A 20 2.35 8.63 4.36
N LEU A 21 1.36 8.17 5.12
CA LEU A 21 -0.04 8.57 4.94
C LEU A 21 -0.21 10.07 5.16
N ALA A 22 0.41 10.60 6.22
CA ALA A 22 0.45 12.03 6.53
C ALA A 22 1.32 12.86 5.57
N ASN A 23 1.94 12.26 4.55
CA ASN A 23 2.81 12.93 3.58
C ASN A 23 4.01 13.68 4.21
N ARG A 24 4.45 13.26 5.40
CA ARG A 24 5.63 13.80 6.08
C ARG A 24 6.92 13.14 5.61
N GLU A 25 6.81 11.89 5.16
CA GLU A 25 7.91 11.10 4.61
C GLU A 25 7.53 10.48 3.27
N GLN A 26 8.55 10.09 2.50
CA GLN A 26 8.39 9.34 1.27
C GLN A 26 8.79 7.89 1.50
N ALA A 27 8.18 6.96 0.77
CA ALA A 27 8.61 5.57 0.79
C ALA A 27 10.05 5.46 0.26
N SER A 28 10.91 4.78 1.02
CA SER A 28 12.30 4.52 0.64
C SER A 28 12.45 3.35 -0.34
N SER A 29 11.44 2.48 -0.44
CA SER A 29 11.42 1.29 -1.30
C SER A 29 10.01 1.00 -1.83
N PRO A 30 9.88 0.19 -2.91
CA PRO A 30 8.59 -0.28 -3.40
C PRO A 30 7.78 -0.99 -2.33
N GLU A 31 8.40 -1.89 -1.56
CA GLU A 31 7.75 -2.59 -0.45
C GLU A 31 7.17 -1.61 0.58
N ARG A 32 7.94 -0.58 0.95
CA ARG A 32 7.48 0.42 1.92
C ARG A 32 6.29 1.20 1.37
N LEU A 33 6.26 1.47 0.06
CA LEU A 33 5.10 2.08 -0.58
C LEU A 33 3.90 1.14 -0.58
N MET A 34 4.09 -0.12 -0.99
CA MET A 34 3.05 -1.15 -1.02
C MET A 34 2.37 -1.30 0.34
N ARG A 35 3.15 -1.43 1.42
CA ARG A 35 2.66 -1.51 2.80
C ARG A 35 1.86 -0.27 3.22
N SER A 36 2.29 0.92 2.82
CA SER A 36 1.54 2.16 3.09
C SER A 36 0.24 2.25 2.28
N ARG A 37 0.22 1.77 1.03
CA ARG A 37 -1.00 1.67 0.22
C ARG A 37 -2.00 0.70 0.81
N TYR A 38 -1.58 -0.48 1.25
CA TYR A 38 -2.44 -1.39 1.99
C TYR A 38 -3.03 -0.72 3.24
N THR A 39 -2.20 -0.04 4.03
CA THR A 39 -2.67 0.69 5.22
C THR A 39 -3.70 1.75 4.85
N ALA A 40 -3.52 2.46 3.73
CA ALA A 40 -4.48 3.43 3.22
C ALA A 40 -5.82 2.78 2.83
N HIS A 41 -5.82 1.57 2.28
CA HIS A 41 -7.06 0.80 2.09
C HIS A 41 -7.75 0.47 3.42
N VAL A 42 -6.98 0.05 4.45
CA VAL A 42 -7.54 -0.29 5.77
C VAL A 42 -8.17 0.92 6.45
N VAL A 43 -7.54 2.10 6.39
CA VAL A 43 -8.01 3.31 7.09
C VAL A 43 -8.87 4.24 6.23
N GLY A 44 -9.12 3.88 4.96
CA GLY A 44 -9.93 4.69 4.05
C GLY A 44 -9.25 5.94 3.49
N ASP A 45 -7.92 5.99 3.44
CA ASP A 45 -7.16 7.16 2.94
C ASP A 45 -6.99 7.14 1.41
N GLY A 46 -8.06 7.47 0.69
CA GLY A 46 -8.04 7.61 -0.77
C GLY A 46 -7.08 8.69 -1.28
N ASN A 47 -6.78 9.72 -0.47
CA ASN A 47 -5.81 10.74 -0.85
C ASN A 47 -4.39 10.15 -0.94
N HIS A 48 -4.01 9.26 -0.02
CA HIS A 48 -2.72 8.59 -0.09
C HIS A 48 -2.64 7.69 -1.32
N LEU A 49 -3.70 6.93 -1.63
CA LEU A 49 -3.77 6.11 -2.85
C LEU A 49 -3.64 6.96 -4.11
N PHE A 50 -4.36 8.09 -4.18
CA PHE A 50 -4.30 9.03 -5.30
C PHE A 50 -2.88 9.56 -5.55
N ARG A 51 -2.21 10.03 -4.49
CA ARG A 51 -0.88 10.66 -4.55
C ARG A 51 0.23 9.68 -4.89
N THR A 52 0.05 8.42 -4.54
CA THR A 52 1.06 7.35 -4.71
C THR A 52 0.79 6.49 -5.93
N TRP A 53 -0.25 6.76 -6.72
CA TRP A 53 -0.48 6.11 -8.00
C TRP A 53 0.19 6.89 -9.14
N HIS A 54 0.77 6.15 -10.07
CA HIS A 54 1.30 6.71 -11.29
C HIS A 54 0.19 7.39 -12.12
N PRO A 55 0.34 8.65 -12.55
CA PRO A 55 -0.75 9.44 -13.14
C PRO A 55 -1.25 8.90 -14.49
N ARG A 56 -0.47 8.07 -15.19
CA ARG A 56 -0.89 7.47 -16.48
C ARG A 56 -1.81 6.25 -16.33
N THR A 57 -1.79 5.60 -15.16
CA THR A 57 -2.52 4.34 -14.92
C THR A 57 -3.51 4.46 -13.78
N ARG A 58 -3.58 5.63 -13.13
CA ARG A 58 -4.50 5.90 -12.03
C ARG A 58 -5.94 5.93 -12.55
N PRO A 59 -6.88 5.17 -11.94
CA PRO A 59 -8.30 5.27 -12.27
C PRO A 59 -8.90 6.59 -11.77
N ASP A 60 -10.07 6.95 -12.30
CA ASP A 60 -10.78 8.18 -11.90
C ASP A 60 -11.23 8.15 -10.44
N ASP A 61 -11.61 6.96 -9.94
CA ASP A 61 -11.94 6.73 -8.54
C ASP A 61 -10.91 5.78 -7.90
N VAL A 62 -10.27 6.28 -6.84
CA VAL A 62 -9.28 5.54 -6.03
C VAL A 62 -9.76 5.38 -4.59
N THR A 63 -11.03 5.68 -4.32
CA THR A 63 -11.61 5.57 -2.99
C THR A 63 -11.61 4.11 -2.55
N PRO A 64 -11.01 3.77 -1.39
CA PRO A 64 -11.12 2.42 -0.85
C PRO A 64 -12.59 2.04 -0.64
N ASP A 65 -12.93 0.80 -0.99
CA ASP A 65 -14.26 0.28 -0.70
C ASP A 65 -14.48 0.17 0.83
N PRO A 66 -15.41 0.95 1.42
CA PRO A 66 -15.66 0.93 2.86
C PRO A 66 -16.35 -0.35 3.33
N ALA A 67 -16.83 -1.22 2.43
CA ALA A 67 -17.38 -2.53 2.78
C ALA A 67 -16.29 -3.58 3.01
N THR A 68 -15.11 -3.40 2.39
CA THR A 68 -14.00 -4.35 2.53
C THR A 68 -13.38 -4.26 3.93
N ARG A 69 -13.27 -5.41 4.60
CA ARG A 69 -12.69 -5.54 5.95
C ARG A 69 -11.35 -6.25 5.87
N TRP A 70 -10.29 -5.47 5.67
CA TRP A 70 -8.93 -5.99 5.58
C TRP A 70 -8.45 -6.60 6.91
N THR A 71 -7.83 -7.77 6.84
CA THR A 71 -7.40 -8.55 8.01
C THR A 71 -5.90 -8.79 8.06
N GLY A 72 -5.19 -8.71 6.93
CA GLY A 72 -3.74 -8.90 6.92
C GLY A 72 -3.08 -8.61 5.58
N LEU A 73 -1.77 -8.39 5.67
CA LEU A 73 -0.87 -8.27 4.53
C LEU A 73 0.39 -9.11 4.78
N GLU A 74 0.72 -9.97 3.83
CA GLU A 74 1.97 -10.73 3.79
C GLU A 74 2.75 -10.34 2.52
N VAL A 75 3.96 -9.84 2.66
CA VAL A 75 4.86 -9.60 1.52
C VAL A 75 5.66 -10.87 1.29
N VAL A 76 5.50 -11.47 0.11
CA VAL A 76 6.16 -12.71 -0.32
C VAL A 76 7.56 -12.40 -0.86
N ALA A 77 7.66 -11.40 -1.75
CA ALA A 77 8.91 -10.97 -2.34
C ALA A 77 8.90 -9.45 -2.65
N ALA A 78 10.07 -8.83 -2.62
CA ALA A 78 10.26 -7.45 -3.03
C ALA A 78 11.61 -7.33 -3.77
N GLU A 79 11.55 -7.25 -5.09
CA GLU A 79 12.73 -7.30 -5.95
C GLU A 79 12.69 -6.16 -6.97
N GLY A 80 13.75 -5.35 -7.02
CA GLY A 80 13.85 -4.23 -7.94
C GLY A 80 12.73 -3.22 -7.72
N ASP A 81 11.79 -3.18 -8.66
CA ASP A 81 10.63 -2.30 -8.71
C ASP A 81 9.30 -3.04 -8.51
N THR A 82 9.34 -4.32 -8.15
CA THR A 82 8.18 -5.21 -8.06
C THR A 82 7.99 -5.71 -6.62
N VAL A 83 6.75 -5.88 -6.18
CA VAL A 83 6.38 -6.44 -4.88
C VAL A 83 5.28 -7.48 -5.04
N GLU A 84 5.56 -8.71 -4.62
CA GLU A 84 4.61 -9.83 -4.55
C GLU A 84 4.06 -9.93 -3.12
N PHE A 85 2.74 -10.00 -2.98
CA PHE A 85 2.11 -10.06 -1.66
C PHE A 85 0.75 -10.75 -1.69
N VAL A 86 0.35 -11.24 -0.52
CA VAL A 86 -1.00 -11.70 -0.23
C VAL A 86 -1.69 -10.68 0.67
N ALA A 87 -2.82 -10.13 0.21
CA ALA A 87 -3.68 -9.27 1.00
C ALA A 87 -4.98 -10.01 1.34
N SER A 88 -5.34 -10.03 2.63
CA SER A 88 -6.47 -10.80 3.16
C SER A 88 -7.55 -9.88 3.71
N TRP A 89 -8.81 -10.29 3.54
CA TRP A 89 -9.99 -9.62 4.10
C TRP A 89 -10.99 -10.65 4.64
N GLU A 90 -12.05 -10.18 5.31
CA GLU A 90 -13.13 -11.07 5.75
C GLU A 90 -13.82 -11.73 4.55
N GLY A 91 -13.59 -13.05 4.40
CA GLY A 91 -14.18 -13.86 3.34
C GLY A 91 -13.28 -14.11 2.13
N GLY A 92 -12.01 -13.65 2.14
CA GLY A 92 -11.09 -13.96 1.04
C GLY A 92 -9.67 -13.44 1.20
N SER A 93 -8.86 -13.73 0.19
CA SER A 93 -7.51 -13.21 0.02
C SER A 93 -7.21 -13.03 -1.46
N MET A 94 -6.24 -12.19 -1.76
CA MET A 94 -5.77 -11.89 -3.11
C MET A 94 -4.25 -12.01 -3.12
N HIS A 95 -3.72 -12.73 -4.11
CA HIS A 95 -2.30 -12.75 -4.39
C HIS A 95 -2.04 -11.80 -5.57
N GLU A 96 -1.16 -10.82 -5.40
CA GLU A 96 -0.83 -9.86 -6.44
C GLU A 96 0.68 -9.63 -6.53
N VAL A 97 1.13 -9.45 -7.77
CA VAL A 97 2.47 -8.91 -8.09
C VAL A 97 2.30 -7.49 -8.62
N SER A 98 2.63 -6.50 -7.80
CA SER A 98 2.54 -5.08 -8.18
C SER A 98 3.86 -4.53 -8.69
N ARG A 99 3.78 -3.70 -9.74
CA ARG A 99 4.90 -2.92 -10.29
C ARG A 99 4.88 -1.48 -9.80
N PHE A 100 6.06 -0.96 -9.51
CA PHE A 100 6.29 0.40 -9.06
C PHE A 100 7.29 1.10 -9.97
N GLU A 101 7.30 2.42 -9.97
CA GLU A 101 8.30 3.23 -10.68
C GLU A 101 8.81 4.33 -9.77
N GLN A 102 10.09 4.66 -9.84
CA GLN A 102 10.63 5.84 -9.18
C GLN A 102 10.59 7.06 -10.11
N ARG A 103 9.79 8.06 -9.76
CA ARG A 103 9.66 9.33 -10.49
C ARG A 103 10.07 10.50 -9.62
N ALA A 104 11.06 11.27 -10.09
CA ALA A 104 11.59 12.41 -9.35
C ALA A 104 11.92 12.07 -7.88
N GLY A 105 12.52 10.89 -7.65
CA GLY A 105 12.88 10.40 -6.32
C GLY A 105 11.73 9.80 -5.49
N ARG A 106 10.51 9.71 -6.04
CA ARG A 106 9.33 9.14 -5.37
C ARG A 106 8.90 7.84 -6.02
N TRP A 107 8.72 6.79 -5.22
CA TRP A 107 8.04 5.58 -5.69
C TRP A 107 6.55 5.86 -5.93
N VAL A 108 6.02 5.33 -7.03
CA VAL A 108 4.60 5.34 -7.36
C VAL A 108 4.17 3.95 -7.86
N TYR A 109 2.96 3.54 -7.52
CA TYR A 109 2.32 2.31 -8.01
C TYR A 109 1.92 2.49 -9.47
N VAL A 110 2.31 1.56 -10.33
CA VAL A 110 1.98 1.60 -11.77
C VAL A 110 0.73 0.76 -12.01
N ASP A 111 0.83 -0.52 -11.77
CA ASP A 111 -0.21 -1.53 -11.95
C ASP A 111 0.18 -2.80 -11.18
N GLY A 112 -0.64 -3.83 -11.28
CA GLY A 112 -0.35 -5.13 -10.72
C GLY A 112 -1.18 -6.23 -11.36
N ASP A 113 -0.64 -7.43 -11.30
CA ASP A 113 -1.23 -8.64 -11.85
C ASP A 113 -1.78 -9.47 -10.67
N VAL A 114 -3.11 -9.65 -10.65
CA VAL A 114 -3.82 -10.40 -9.61
C VAL A 114 -4.01 -11.85 -10.05
N THR A 115 -3.71 -12.79 -9.16
CA THR A 115 -3.83 -14.25 -9.37
C THR A 115 -4.67 -14.91 -8.30
#